data_AF-A0A8D2KTT4-F1
#
_entry.id   AF-A0A8D2KTT4-F1
#
_cell.length_a   1.000
_cell.length_b   1.000
_cell.length_c   1.000
_cell.angle_alpha   90.00
_cell.angle_beta   90.00
_cell.angle_gamma   90.00
#
_symmetry.space_group_name_H-M   'P 1'
#
loop_
_entity.id
_entity.type
_entity.pdbx_description
1 polymer ?
#
loop_
_entity_poly.entity_id
_entity_poly.type
_entity_poly.pdbx_seq_one_letter_code
_entity_poly.pdbx_strand_id
1 'polypeptide(L)'
;MADRDGEVRWDGLCSRDAGARDSALENIRQAALKKSEAMALIKENASSPAAEGLLPATDSARGGLNKMLVRLLMLSKRCPFRDVREKSEAILRSVQELGIRIPRPLGQGPSRFIPEMEILRVSAEDTQMHALFAESFSALGHLDNVTLVMVFHPQYLESFLKTQHYLLQMDGPLPLDYRHYIGIMAAARHQCSYLVNLHVNYFLHVGGDPKWLSGLQNAPQKLQNLGELNKMLAHRPWLITKEHIEQLLKTEEYSWSLAELIHAVVLLTHYHSLASFTFGCGINPEIHCDGGHTFSPPSASDYCICDITNGNHGVYEMQGLAANIVVSISYLVQVKFMSVSLSSSTDSTVYSQL
;
A
#
# COMPACT_ATOMS: atom_id res chain seq x y z
N MET A 1 -28.03 8.11 14.17
CA MET A 1 -27.38 7.17 15.09
C MET A 1 -27.72 5.76 14.63
N ALA A 2 -27.02 5.29 13.61
CA ALA A 2 -27.12 3.91 13.13
C ALA A 2 -25.90 3.16 13.69
N ASP A 3 -26.20 2.10 14.42
CA ASP A 3 -25.27 1.19 15.06
C ASP A 3 -24.29 0.60 14.03
N ARG A 4 -23.00 0.92 14.16
CA ARG A 4 -21.91 0.27 13.39
C ARG A 4 -21.49 -0.99 14.14
N ASP A 5 -22.38 -1.96 14.22
CA ASP A 5 -22.12 -3.21 14.90
C ASP A 5 -21.12 -4.06 14.07
N GLY A 6 -19.88 -4.22 14.56
CA GLY A 6 -18.93 -5.20 14.04
C GLY A 6 -17.60 -4.72 13.45
N GLU A 7 -17.30 -3.41 13.46
CA GLU A 7 -15.99 -2.91 13.04
C GLU A 7 -14.98 -3.02 14.20
N VAL A 8 -14.05 -3.98 14.09
CA VAL A 8 -13.00 -4.20 15.09
C VAL A 8 -12.17 -2.92 15.22
N ARG A 9 -12.07 -2.40 16.44
CA ARG A 9 -11.28 -1.21 16.76
C ARG A 9 -9.81 -1.56 16.93
N TRP A 10 -8.95 -0.89 16.17
CA TRP A 10 -7.48 -1.12 16.15
C TRP A 10 -6.70 0.05 16.77
N ASP A 11 -7.36 1.18 17.02
CA ASP A 11 -6.82 2.42 17.54
C ASP A 11 -6.09 2.24 18.88
N GLY A 12 -6.58 1.34 19.73
CA GLY A 12 -5.93 1.01 21.00
C GLY A 12 -4.51 0.43 20.86
N LEU A 13 -4.16 -0.15 19.71
CA LEU A 13 -2.80 -0.66 19.44
C LEU A 13 -1.76 0.44 19.28
N CYS A 14 -2.19 1.64 18.89
CA CYS A 14 -1.30 2.80 18.73
C CYS A 14 -0.90 3.44 20.06
N SER A 15 -1.51 3.00 21.17
CA SER A 15 -1.23 3.55 22.50
C SER A 15 0.18 3.22 22.99
N ARG A 16 0.81 4.18 23.67
CA ARG A 16 2.06 3.96 24.41
C ARG A 16 1.85 3.10 25.65
N ASP A 17 0.62 3.09 26.20
CA ASP A 17 0.26 2.27 27.34
C ASP A 17 0.08 0.79 26.96
N ALA A 18 0.79 -0.09 27.67
CA ALA A 18 0.74 -1.52 27.41
C ALA A 18 -0.61 -2.14 27.76
N GLY A 19 -1.31 -1.63 28.78
CA GLY A 19 -2.64 -2.12 29.17
C GLY A 19 -3.70 -1.82 28.11
N ALA A 20 -3.65 -0.63 27.50
CA ALA A 20 -4.51 -0.25 26.39
C ALA A 20 -4.28 -1.13 25.16
N ARG A 21 -3.01 -1.41 24.81
CA ARG A 21 -2.67 -2.33 23.71
C ARG A 21 -3.17 -3.74 24.00
N ASP A 22 -2.99 -4.23 25.22
CA ASP A 22 -3.46 -5.54 25.65
C ASP A 22 -4.98 -5.69 25.52
N SER A 23 -5.73 -4.72 26.05
CA SER A 23 -7.19 -4.69 25.94
C SER A 23 -7.67 -4.68 24.48
N ALA A 24 -6.98 -3.92 23.61
CA ALA A 24 -7.28 -3.89 22.19
C ALA A 24 -7.00 -5.24 21.51
N LEU A 25 -5.87 -5.89 21.82
CA LEU A 25 -5.52 -7.22 21.30
C LEU A 25 -6.50 -8.29 21.75
N GLU A 26 -7.00 -8.22 22.98
CA GLU A 26 -8.00 -9.17 23.45
C GLU A 26 -9.33 -9.00 22.70
N ASN A 27 -9.77 -7.76 22.48
CA ASN A 27 -10.94 -7.49 21.65
C ASN A 27 -10.77 -8.01 20.21
N ILE A 28 -9.59 -7.81 19.62
CA ILE A 28 -9.25 -8.33 18.28
C ILE A 28 -9.25 -9.87 18.28
N ARG A 29 -8.68 -10.49 19.32
CA ARG A 29 -8.67 -11.96 19.49
C ARG A 29 -10.09 -12.52 19.50
N GLN A 30 -10.96 -11.96 20.35
CA GLN A 30 -12.37 -12.41 20.45
C GLN A 30 -13.10 -12.25 19.12
N ALA A 31 -12.91 -11.13 18.43
CA ALA A 31 -13.50 -10.91 17.11
C ALA A 31 -12.97 -11.88 16.05
N ALA A 32 -11.66 -12.18 16.08
CA ALA A 32 -11.02 -13.13 15.17
C ALA A 32 -11.51 -14.55 15.37
N LEU A 33 -11.59 -15.03 16.61
CA LEU A 33 -12.09 -16.36 16.93
C LEU A 33 -13.57 -16.49 16.56
N LYS A 34 -14.42 -15.53 16.95
CA LYS A 34 -15.85 -15.52 16.60
C LYS A 34 -16.08 -15.59 15.09
N LYS A 35 -15.34 -14.79 14.30
CA LYS A 35 -15.44 -14.81 12.83
C LYS A 35 -14.89 -16.12 12.24
N SER A 36 -13.87 -16.70 12.84
CA SER A 36 -13.27 -17.97 12.39
C SER A 36 -14.18 -19.16 12.66
N GLU A 37 -14.79 -19.23 13.84
CA GLU A 37 -15.79 -20.25 14.21
C GLU A 37 -17.02 -20.17 13.31
N ALA A 38 -17.54 -18.97 13.06
CA ALA A 38 -18.63 -18.78 12.12
C ALA A 38 -18.28 -19.30 10.71
N MET A 39 -17.05 -19.06 10.24
CA MET A 39 -16.57 -19.57 8.96
C MET A 39 -16.37 -21.09 8.94
N ALA A 40 -15.93 -21.69 10.05
CA ALA A 40 -15.79 -23.13 10.20
C ALA A 40 -17.16 -23.82 10.13
N LEU A 41 -18.17 -23.30 10.83
CA LEU A 41 -19.56 -23.79 10.80
C LEU A 41 -20.18 -23.70 9.40
N ILE A 42 -19.91 -22.62 8.66
CA ILE A 42 -20.37 -22.48 7.27
C ILE A 42 -19.73 -23.55 6.38
N LYS A 43 -18.45 -23.87 6.59
CA LYS A 43 -17.73 -24.89 5.82
C LYS A 43 -18.28 -26.30 6.09
N GLU A 44 -18.67 -26.60 7.33
CA GLU A 44 -19.32 -27.87 7.70
C GLU A 44 -20.73 -28.00 7.10
N ASN A 45 -21.52 -26.93 7.10
CA ASN A 45 -22.87 -26.93 6.55
C ASN A 45 -22.93 -26.91 5.01
N ALA A 46 -21.89 -26.38 4.35
CA ALA A 46 -21.76 -26.37 2.88
C ALA A 46 -21.49 -27.76 2.27
N SER A 47 -21.21 -28.78 3.10
CA SER A 47 -21.16 -30.18 2.67
C SER A 47 -22.55 -30.80 2.39
N SER A 48 -23.64 -30.05 2.60
CA SER A 48 -25.03 -30.49 2.35
C SER A 48 -25.62 -29.82 1.10
N PRO A 49 -26.48 -30.49 0.29
CA PRO A 49 -26.78 -30.10 -1.10
C PRO A 49 -27.64 -28.84 -1.32
N ALA A 50 -27.87 -28.00 -0.30
CA ALA A 50 -28.91 -26.95 -0.31
C ALA A 50 -28.37 -25.51 -0.23
N ALA A 51 -27.29 -25.18 -0.94
CA ALA A 51 -26.51 -23.94 -0.71
C ALA A 51 -26.40 -22.97 -1.90
N GLU A 52 -27.37 -22.90 -2.81
CA GLU A 52 -27.31 -21.96 -3.95
C GLU A 52 -27.74 -20.51 -3.62
N GLY A 53 -28.22 -20.23 -2.40
CA GLY A 53 -28.74 -18.90 -2.01
C GLY A 53 -27.87 -18.02 -1.08
N LEU A 54 -26.72 -18.50 -0.58
CA LEU A 54 -25.96 -17.86 0.52
C LEU A 54 -24.66 -17.13 0.10
N LEU A 55 -24.31 -17.14 -1.18
CA LEU A 55 -23.00 -16.74 -1.71
C LEU A 55 -22.54 -15.29 -1.38
N PRO A 56 -23.39 -14.24 -1.45
CA PRO A 56 -22.91 -12.87 -1.27
C PRO A 56 -22.51 -12.55 0.17
N ALA A 57 -23.23 -13.11 1.15
CA ALA A 57 -22.97 -12.88 2.57
C ALA A 57 -21.71 -13.62 3.03
N THR A 58 -21.47 -14.82 2.50
CA THR A 58 -20.27 -15.61 2.81
C THR A 58 -18.98 -14.97 2.27
N ASP A 59 -19.04 -14.32 1.10
CA ASP A 59 -17.86 -13.67 0.52
C ASP A 59 -17.50 -12.36 1.25
N SER A 60 -18.51 -11.60 1.70
CA SER A 60 -18.29 -10.42 2.54
C SER A 60 -17.70 -10.79 3.90
N ALA A 61 -18.24 -11.82 4.56
CA ALA A 61 -17.73 -12.32 5.85
C ALA A 61 -16.30 -12.85 5.75
N ARG A 62 -16.01 -13.64 4.70
CA ARG A 62 -14.65 -14.14 4.40
C ARG A 62 -13.69 -13.00 4.09
N GLY A 63 -14.11 -12.01 3.30
CA GLY A 63 -13.32 -10.82 3.03
C GLY A 63 -12.98 -10.03 4.29
N GLY A 64 -13.94 -9.88 5.21
CA GLY A 64 -13.74 -9.23 6.50
C GLY A 64 -12.75 -9.97 7.41
N LEU A 65 -12.82 -11.30 7.48
CA LEU A 65 -11.85 -12.11 8.21
C LEU A 65 -10.45 -12.03 7.57
N ASN A 66 -10.35 -12.17 6.25
CA ASN A 66 -9.08 -12.11 5.54
C ASN A 66 -8.36 -10.77 5.76
N LYS A 67 -9.07 -9.64 5.67
CA LYS A 67 -8.50 -8.31 5.96
C LYS A 67 -7.92 -8.22 7.38
N MET A 68 -8.62 -8.82 8.36
CA MET A 68 -8.15 -8.86 9.75
C MET A 68 -6.91 -9.74 9.92
N LEU A 69 -6.88 -10.93 9.32
CA LEU A 69 -5.72 -11.83 9.39
C LEU A 69 -4.49 -11.22 8.72
N VAL A 70 -4.68 -10.50 7.62
CA VAL A 70 -3.61 -9.79 6.91
C VAL A 70 -3.02 -8.65 7.76
N ARG A 71 -3.88 -7.90 8.48
CA ARG A 71 -3.42 -6.88 9.41
C ARG A 71 -2.67 -7.48 10.59
N LEU A 72 -3.16 -8.59 11.17
CA LEU A 72 -2.46 -9.34 12.22
C LEU A 72 -1.11 -9.86 11.75
N LEU A 73 -1.01 -10.35 10.51
CA LEU A 73 0.26 -10.77 9.93
C LEU A 73 1.26 -9.62 9.86
N MET A 74 0.85 -8.45 9.34
CA MET A 74 1.69 -7.26 9.32
C MET A 74 2.17 -6.88 10.73
N LEU A 75 1.25 -6.85 11.71
CA LEU A 75 1.57 -6.52 13.10
C LEU A 75 2.55 -7.51 13.73
N SER A 76 2.37 -8.82 13.48
CA SER A 76 3.26 -9.86 14.00
C SER A 76 4.71 -9.70 13.54
N LYS A 77 4.92 -9.16 12.34
CA LYS A 77 6.25 -9.01 11.72
C LYS A 77 6.88 -7.64 11.97
N ARG A 78 6.08 -6.57 11.97
CA ARG A 78 6.58 -5.19 11.83
C ARG A 78 6.23 -4.24 12.96
N CYS A 79 5.35 -4.62 13.88
CA CYS A 79 5.01 -3.72 14.98
C CYS A 79 6.27 -3.46 15.84
N PRO A 80 6.57 -2.21 16.23
CA PRO A 80 7.71 -1.92 17.11
C PRO A 80 7.52 -2.53 18.52
N PHE A 81 6.27 -2.66 18.97
CA PHE A 81 5.91 -3.20 20.28
C PHE A 81 5.96 -4.73 20.29
N ARG A 82 6.83 -5.29 21.14
CA ARG A 82 7.06 -6.75 21.24
C ARG A 82 5.80 -7.52 21.66
N ASP A 83 5.07 -6.98 22.63
CA ASP A 83 3.79 -7.52 23.12
C ASP A 83 2.75 -7.64 21.99
N VAL A 84 2.68 -6.65 21.11
CA VAL A 84 1.77 -6.67 19.95
C VAL A 84 2.20 -7.75 18.95
N ARG A 85 3.51 -7.88 18.68
CA ARG A 85 4.03 -8.91 17.77
C ARG A 85 3.67 -10.32 18.25
N GLU A 86 4.03 -10.64 19.48
CA GLU A 86 3.84 -11.97 20.08
C GLU A 86 2.36 -12.35 20.15
N LYS A 87 1.48 -11.42 20.58
CA LYS A 87 0.05 -11.68 20.68
C LYS A 87 -0.62 -11.76 19.32
N SER A 88 -0.23 -10.94 18.35
CA SER A 88 -0.76 -11.06 16.98
C SER A 88 -0.42 -12.41 16.36
N GLU A 89 0.80 -12.92 16.60
CA GLU A 89 1.20 -14.24 16.16
C GLU A 89 0.43 -15.35 16.89
N ALA A 90 0.20 -15.22 18.20
CA ALA A 90 -0.64 -16.15 18.95
C ALA A 90 -2.08 -16.21 18.42
N ILE A 91 -2.69 -15.07 18.08
CA ILE A 91 -4.04 -15.03 17.47
C ILE A 91 -4.04 -15.76 16.13
N LEU A 92 -3.05 -15.51 15.27
CA LEU A 92 -2.93 -16.21 13.98
C LEU A 92 -2.82 -17.74 14.17
N ARG A 93 -2.04 -18.20 15.15
CA ARG A 93 -1.92 -19.62 15.47
C ARG A 93 -3.26 -20.21 15.93
N SER A 94 -3.98 -19.54 16.83
CA SER A 94 -5.30 -20.00 17.26
C SER A 94 -6.32 -20.07 16.11
N VAL A 95 -6.28 -19.12 15.17
CA VAL A 95 -7.12 -19.18 13.96
C VAL A 95 -6.71 -20.35 13.06
N GLN A 96 -5.41 -20.62 12.94
CA GLN A 96 -4.90 -21.76 12.18
C GLN A 96 -5.30 -23.11 12.78
N GLU A 97 -5.33 -23.22 14.11
CA GLU A 97 -5.80 -24.41 14.84
C GLU A 97 -7.28 -24.72 14.55
N LEU A 98 -8.09 -23.70 14.26
CA LEU A 98 -9.49 -23.85 13.79
C LEU A 98 -9.59 -24.27 12.31
N GLY A 99 -8.48 -24.59 11.64
CA GLY A 99 -8.45 -25.02 10.25
C GLY A 99 -8.68 -23.91 9.22
N ILE A 100 -8.62 -22.64 9.65
CA ILE A 100 -8.67 -21.48 8.77
C ILE A 100 -7.27 -21.21 8.21
N ARG A 101 -7.18 -20.93 6.91
CA ARG A 101 -5.91 -20.58 6.27
C ARG A 101 -5.47 -19.18 6.69
N ILE A 102 -4.25 -19.07 7.19
CA ILE A 102 -3.62 -17.78 7.51
C ILE A 102 -2.82 -17.25 6.31
N PRO A 103 -2.72 -15.92 6.15
CA PRO A 103 -1.92 -15.33 5.11
C PRO A 103 -0.42 -15.48 5.41
N ARG A 104 0.39 -15.53 4.35
CA ARG A 104 1.86 -15.46 4.39
C ARG A 104 2.36 -14.28 3.55
N PRO A 105 3.49 -13.66 3.89
CA PRO A 105 4.09 -12.63 3.06
C PRO A 105 4.58 -13.23 1.73
N LEU A 106 4.52 -12.44 0.66
CA LEU A 106 5.06 -12.79 -0.66
C LEU A 106 6.52 -12.36 -0.85
N GLY A 107 6.95 -11.27 -0.20
CA GLY A 107 8.32 -10.77 -0.25
C GLY A 107 9.16 -11.22 0.94
N GLN A 108 10.48 -11.32 0.74
CA GLN A 108 11.47 -11.57 1.79
C GLN A 108 11.90 -10.26 2.48
N GLY A 109 10.92 -9.51 3.00
CA GLY A 109 11.14 -8.25 3.71
C GLY A 109 10.85 -6.98 2.91
N PRO A 110 11.25 -5.80 3.44
CA PRO A 110 10.88 -4.49 2.88
C PRO A 110 11.46 -4.14 1.51
N SER A 111 12.60 -4.73 1.15
CA SER A 111 13.33 -4.47 -0.11
C SER A 111 13.69 -5.80 -0.78
N ARG A 112 13.78 -5.79 -2.12
CA ARG A 112 14.33 -6.88 -2.94
C ARG A 112 15.86 -6.85 -2.98
N PHE A 113 16.46 -5.70 -2.71
CA PHE A 113 17.90 -5.49 -2.84
C PHE A 113 18.61 -5.54 -1.49
N ILE A 114 17.88 -5.28 -0.40
CA ILE A 114 18.44 -5.22 0.95
C ILE A 114 17.86 -6.37 1.79
N PRO A 115 18.70 -7.26 2.35
CA PRO A 115 18.24 -8.35 3.20
C PRO A 115 17.46 -7.88 4.43
N GLU A 116 16.34 -8.55 4.74
CA GLU A 116 15.47 -8.21 5.87
C GLU A 116 16.22 -8.16 7.21
N MET A 117 17.16 -9.08 7.42
CA MET A 117 17.93 -9.18 8.66
C MET A 117 18.82 -7.95 8.89
N GLU A 118 19.28 -7.28 7.84
CA GLU A 118 20.08 -6.05 7.97
C GLU A 118 19.20 -4.89 8.46
N ILE A 119 17.99 -4.77 7.90
CA ILE A 119 17.01 -3.75 8.31
C ILE A 119 16.61 -3.94 9.78
N LEU A 120 16.32 -5.18 10.17
CA LEU A 120 15.92 -5.50 11.54
C LEU A 120 17.05 -5.27 12.57
N ARG A 121 18.31 -5.51 12.19
CA ARG A 121 19.48 -5.25 13.07
C ARG A 121 19.63 -3.76 13.37
N VAL A 122 19.63 -2.91 12.34
CA VAL A 122 19.73 -1.46 12.52
C VAL A 122 18.60 -0.93 13.39
N SER A 123 17.40 -1.51 13.24
CA SER A 123 16.22 -1.17 14.02
C SER A 123 16.29 -1.56 15.50
N ALA A 124 17.08 -2.59 15.84
CA ALA A 124 17.14 -3.16 17.19
C ALA A 124 18.32 -2.62 18.01
N GLU A 125 19.41 -2.22 17.35
CA GLU A 125 20.64 -1.76 18.00
C GLU A 125 20.56 -0.29 18.43
N ASP A 126 19.69 0.51 17.79
CA ASP A 126 19.55 1.95 18.07
C ASP A 126 18.24 2.29 18.79
N THR A 127 18.35 2.70 20.06
CA THR A 127 17.23 3.15 20.89
C THR A 127 16.48 4.35 20.28
N GLN A 128 17.19 5.25 19.59
CA GLN A 128 16.58 6.39 18.91
C GLN A 128 15.71 5.93 17.73
N MET A 129 16.17 4.93 16.97
CA MET A 129 15.39 4.36 15.87
C MET A 129 14.15 3.63 16.36
N HIS A 130 14.28 2.89 17.47
CA HIS A 130 13.13 2.29 18.11
C HIS A 130 12.08 3.34 18.52
N ALA A 131 12.51 4.48 19.05
CA ALA A 131 11.61 5.58 19.43
C ALA A 131 10.90 6.20 18.21
N LEU A 132 11.63 6.46 17.12
CA LEU A 132 11.04 6.99 15.88
C LEU A 132 10.00 6.03 15.28
N PHE A 133 10.27 4.73 15.32
CA PHE A 133 9.31 3.72 14.86
C PHE A 133 8.09 3.59 15.76
N ALA A 134 8.28 3.64 17.08
CA ALA A 134 7.17 3.67 18.01
C ALA A 134 6.27 4.89 17.76
N GLU A 135 6.87 6.07 17.55
CA GLU A 135 6.13 7.30 17.22
C GLU A 135 5.40 7.21 15.88
N SER A 136 6.09 6.76 14.82
CA SER A 136 5.50 6.59 13.49
C SER A 136 4.34 5.58 13.52
N PHE A 137 4.52 4.47 14.24
CA PHE A 137 3.47 3.47 14.43
C PHE A 137 2.30 4.03 15.26
N SER A 138 2.56 4.81 16.31
CA SER A 138 1.50 5.47 17.08
C SER A 138 0.68 6.44 16.23
N ALA A 139 1.28 7.10 15.24
CA ALA A 139 0.59 8.03 14.35
C ALA A 139 -0.19 7.32 13.23
N LEU A 140 0.41 6.31 12.58
CA LEU A 140 -0.11 5.69 11.35
C LEU A 140 -0.72 4.29 11.56
N GLY A 141 -0.48 3.67 12.71
CA GLY A 141 -0.91 2.30 13.03
C GLY A 141 -0.17 1.20 12.25
N HIS A 142 0.88 1.57 11.50
CA HIS A 142 1.76 0.66 10.77
C HIS A 142 3.09 1.35 10.44
N LEU A 143 4.08 0.56 10.02
CA LEU A 143 5.35 1.03 9.46
C LEU A 143 5.43 0.53 8.02
N ASP A 144 5.57 1.46 7.08
CA ASP A 144 5.72 1.14 5.66
C ASP A 144 7.16 0.73 5.31
N ASN A 145 7.31 0.07 4.17
CA ASN A 145 8.58 -0.45 3.69
C ASN A 145 9.59 0.66 3.39
N VAL A 146 9.12 1.83 2.95
CA VAL A 146 9.95 3.00 2.71
C VAL A 146 10.63 3.45 4.01
N THR A 147 9.86 3.59 5.08
CA THR A 147 10.33 3.94 6.43
C THR A 147 11.34 2.92 6.95
N LEU A 148 11.04 1.63 6.76
CA LEU A 148 11.93 0.54 7.17
C LEU A 148 13.26 0.56 6.41
N VAL A 149 13.26 0.90 5.12
CA VAL A 149 14.50 0.99 4.33
C VAL A 149 15.28 2.27 4.62
N MET A 150 14.61 3.38 4.92
CA MET A 150 15.30 4.63 5.27
C MET A 150 16.02 4.57 6.62
N VAL A 151 15.84 3.51 7.42
CA VAL A 151 16.48 3.34 8.74
C VAL A 151 18.01 3.36 8.69
N PHE A 152 18.63 3.00 7.56
CA PHE A 152 20.08 3.10 7.39
C PHE A 152 20.60 4.55 7.44
N HIS A 153 19.70 5.53 7.31
CA HIS A 153 20.01 6.95 7.38
C HIS A 153 19.08 7.69 8.38
N PRO A 154 19.28 7.51 9.70
CA PRO A 154 18.41 8.05 10.76
C PRO A 154 18.04 9.52 10.62
N GLN A 155 19.02 10.39 10.36
CA GLN A 155 18.81 11.84 10.23
C GLN A 155 17.97 12.21 8.99
N TYR A 156 18.13 11.44 7.92
CA TYR A 156 17.32 11.59 6.72
C TYR A 156 15.90 11.09 6.97
N LEU A 157 15.74 9.93 7.62
CA LEU A 157 14.44 9.37 7.99
C LEU A 157 13.64 10.35 8.87
N GLU A 158 14.27 10.95 9.89
CA GLU A 158 13.60 11.94 10.75
C GLU A 158 13.08 13.14 9.93
N SER A 159 13.91 13.66 9.02
CA SER A 159 13.53 14.77 8.14
C SER A 159 12.40 14.38 7.17
N PHE A 160 12.46 13.15 6.64
CA PHE A 160 11.44 12.57 5.78
C PHE A 160 10.09 12.44 6.48
N LEU A 161 10.06 11.84 7.69
CA LEU A 161 8.84 11.67 8.47
C LEU A 161 8.21 13.02 8.84
N LYS A 162 9.02 14.01 9.25
CA LYS A 162 8.54 15.38 9.48
C LYS A 162 7.92 15.98 8.23
N THR A 163 8.58 15.83 7.08
CA THR A 163 8.08 16.33 5.80
C THR A 163 6.73 15.68 5.45
N GLN A 164 6.61 14.36 5.59
CA GLN A 164 5.35 13.67 5.34
C GLN A 164 4.22 14.13 6.27
N HIS A 165 4.52 14.34 7.56
CA HIS A 165 3.55 14.85 8.52
C HIS A 165 2.99 16.22 8.11
N TYR A 166 3.87 17.16 7.71
CA TYR A 166 3.43 18.46 7.20
C TYR A 166 2.64 18.36 5.90
N LEU A 167 3.05 17.47 4.99
CA LEU A 167 2.40 17.34 3.70
C LEU A 167 1.02 16.71 3.80
N LEU A 168 0.85 15.66 4.61
CA LEU A 168 -0.34 14.81 4.58
C LEU A 168 -1.23 14.86 5.83
N GLN A 169 -0.74 15.34 6.97
CA GLN A 169 -1.49 15.24 8.24
C GLN A 169 -1.86 16.61 8.81
N MET A 170 -0.96 17.58 8.72
CA MET A 170 -1.20 18.92 9.24
C MET A 170 -2.25 19.69 8.45
N ASP A 171 -2.95 20.60 9.13
CA ASP A 171 -3.82 21.57 8.47
C ASP A 171 -3.03 22.36 7.41
N GLY A 172 -3.66 22.54 6.25
CA GLY A 172 -3.00 23.09 5.08
C GLY A 172 -4.00 23.53 4.03
N PRO A 173 -3.52 24.18 2.95
CA PRO A 173 -4.38 24.82 1.95
C PRO A 173 -5.25 23.83 1.16
N LEU A 174 -4.88 22.55 1.12
CA LEU A 174 -5.60 21.50 0.40
C LEU A 174 -6.31 20.52 1.35
N PRO A 175 -7.50 20.02 0.99
CA PRO A 175 -8.15 18.94 1.73
C PRO A 175 -7.43 17.61 1.52
N LEU A 176 -7.55 16.68 2.47
CA LEU A 176 -6.75 15.45 2.53
C LEU A 176 -6.92 14.54 1.30
N ASP A 177 -8.14 14.42 0.80
CA ASP A 177 -8.47 13.66 -0.42
C ASP A 177 -7.74 14.22 -1.65
N TYR A 178 -7.66 15.55 -1.81
CA TYR A 178 -6.87 16.18 -2.86
C TYR A 178 -5.39 15.85 -2.71
N ARG A 179 -4.85 15.91 -1.49
CA ARG A 179 -3.42 15.63 -1.24
C ARG A 179 -3.05 14.20 -1.64
N HIS A 180 -3.86 13.22 -1.23
CA HIS A 180 -3.61 11.82 -1.62
C HIS A 180 -3.81 11.62 -3.12
N TYR A 181 -4.83 12.23 -3.74
CA TYR A 181 -5.02 12.12 -5.19
C TYR A 181 -3.88 12.75 -6.00
N ILE A 182 -3.31 13.87 -5.54
CA ILE A 182 -2.10 14.46 -6.13
C ILE A 182 -0.92 13.49 -6.01
N GLY A 183 -0.78 12.78 -4.88
CA GLY A 183 0.19 11.70 -4.72
C GLY A 183 0.01 10.57 -5.74
N ILE A 184 -1.24 10.14 -5.99
CA ILE A 184 -1.57 9.17 -7.06
C ILE A 184 -1.13 9.70 -8.42
N MET A 185 -1.50 10.95 -8.75
CA MET A 185 -1.16 11.60 -10.03
C MET A 185 0.36 11.66 -10.24
N ALA A 186 1.13 11.98 -9.20
CA ALA A 186 2.58 12.05 -9.26
C ALA A 186 3.21 10.67 -9.49
N ALA A 187 2.87 9.70 -8.64
CA ALA A 187 3.39 8.34 -8.72
C ALA A 187 3.05 7.64 -10.06
N ALA A 188 1.87 7.91 -10.61
CA ALA A 188 1.42 7.37 -11.89
C ALA A 188 2.30 7.81 -13.07
N ARG A 189 2.96 8.98 -13.01
CA ARG A 189 3.90 9.45 -14.06
C ARG A 189 5.09 8.52 -14.27
N HIS A 190 5.46 7.75 -13.25
CA HIS A 190 6.55 6.78 -13.27
C HIS A 190 6.06 5.32 -13.19
N GLN A 191 4.75 5.08 -13.32
CA GLN A 191 4.14 3.76 -13.17
C GLN A 191 4.52 3.07 -11.84
N CYS A 192 4.68 3.86 -10.77
CA CYS A 192 5.07 3.35 -9.46
C CYS A 192 3.85 2.75 -8.74
N SER A 193 3.57 1.47 -9.00
CA SER A 193 2.39 0.77 -8.47
C SER A 193 2.35 0.76 -6.94
N TYR A 194 3.51 0.67 -6.27
CA TYR A 194 3.61 0.75 -4.82
C TYR A 194 3.01 2.06 -4.28
N LEU A 195 3.48 3.22 -4.75
CA LEU A 195 2.99 4.52 -4.30
C LEU A 195 1.56 4.80 -4.76
N VAL A 196 1.19 4.38 -5.97
CA VAL A 196 -0.20 4.49 -6.45
C VAL A 196 -1.14 3.76 -5.50
N ASN A 197 -0.87 2.49 -5.18
CA ASN A 197 -1.72 1.69 -4.30
C ASN A 197 -1.74 2.24 -2.87
N LEU A 198 -0.60 2.69 -2.36
CA LEU A 198 -0.50 3.34 -1.04
C LEU A 198 -1.46 4.53 -0.96
N HIS A 199 -1.39 5.45 -1.93
CA HIS A 199 -2.22 6.65 -1.94
C HIS A 199 -3.69 6.37 -2.28
N VAL A 200 -4.00 5.35 -3.09
CA VAL A 200 -5.38 4.90 -3.31
C VAL A 200 -6.02 4.47 -1.99
N ASN A 201 -5.30 3.68 -1.17
CA ASN A 201 -5.81 3.24 0.13
C ASN A 201 -6.07 4.42 1.07
N TYR A 202 -5.13 5.36 1.18
CA TYR A 202 -5.33 6.55 2.01
C TYR A 202 -6.42 7.47 1.49
N PHE A 203 -6.50 7.69 0.17
CA PHE A 203 -7.56 8.49 -0.46
C PHE A 203 -8.95 7.96 -0.12
N LEU A 204 -9.16 6.64 -0.22
CA LEU A 204 -10.42 6.02 0.17
C LEU A 204 -10.66 6.10 1.68
N HIS A 205 -9.60 5.97 2.49
CA HIS A 205 -9.71 6.05 3.95
C HIS A 205 -10.16 7.43 4.44
N VAL A 206 -9.69 8.52 3.81
CA VAL A 206 -10.10 9.90 4.13
C VAL A 206 -11.45 10.30 3.49
N GLY A 207 -12.14 9.37 2.83
CA GLY A 207 -13.47 9.59 2.26
C GLY A 207 -13.48 10.16 0.84
N GLY A 208 -12.36 10.06 0.10
CA GLY A 208 -12.28 10.47 -1.29
C GLY A 208 -13.25 9.69 -2.20
N ASP A 209 -13.80 10.36 -3.22
CA ASP A 209 -14.77 9.75 -4.14
C ASP A 209 -14.10 8.68 -5.03
N PRO A 210 -14.50 7.39 -4.92
CA PRO A 210 -13.92 6.30 -5.72
C PRO A 210 -14.02 6.52 -7.23
N LYS A 211 -14.95 7.35 -7.71
CA LYS A 211 -15.08 7.66 -9.14
C LYS A 211 -13.82 8.30 -9.72
N TRP A 212 -13.07 9.08 -8.93
CA TRP A 212 -11.84 9.73 -9.38
C TRP A 212 -10.74 8.72 -9.73
N LEU A 213 -10.79 7.52 -9.14
CA LEU A 213 -9.83 6.44 -9.39
C LEU A 213 -10.06 5.76 -10.75
N SER A 214 -11.19 6.04 -11.41
CA SER A 214 -11.49 5.56 -12.77
C SER A 214 -10.85 6.43 -13.86
N GLY A 215 -10.00 7.40 -13.48
CA GLY A 215 -9.21 8.22 -14.39
C GLY A 215 -9.27 9.70 -14.11
N LEU A 216 -8.27 10.45 -14.60
CA LEU A 216 -8.10 11.88 -14.33
C LEU A 216 -9.32 12.70 -14.78
N GLN A 217 -9.96 12.32 -15.89
CA GLN A 217 -11.19 12.95 -16.41
C GLN A 217 -12.39 12.83 -15.46
N ASN A 218 -12.35 11.90 -14.51
CA ASN A 218 -13.41 11.73 -13.50
C ASN A 218 -13.10 12.50 -12.20
N ALA A 219 -11.93 13.15 -12.09
CA ALA A 219 -11.58 14.02 -10.98
C ALA A 219 -12.09 15.46 -11.22
N PRO A 220 -12.18 16.30 -10.17
CA PRO A 220 -12.51 17.71 -10.29
C PRO A 220 -11.64 18.43 -11.32
N GLN A 221 -12.23 19.35 -12.09
CA GLN A 221 -11.52 20.09 -13.15
C GLN A 221 -10.26 20.80 -12.61
N LYS A 222 -10.29 21.28 -11.36
CA LYS A 222 -9.13 21.86 -10.67
C LYS A 222 -7.92 20.92 -10.66
N LEU A 223 -8.12 19.64 -10.36
CA LEU A 223 -7.08 18.60 -10.37
C LEU A 223 -6.68 18.20 -11.80
N GLN A 224 -7.62 18.17 -12.74
CA GLN A 224 -7.33 17.92 -14.15
C GLN A 224 -6.36 18.97 -14.72
N ASN A 225 -6.59 20.24 -14.41
CA ASN A 225 -5.75 21.36 -14.85
C ASN A 225 -4.30 21.24 -14.35
N LEU A 226 -4.07 20.61 -13.20
CA LEU A 226 -2.72 20.35 -12.66
C LEU A 226 -1.93 19.29 -13.48
N GLY A 227 -2.61 18.53 -14.34
CA GLY A 227 -2.04 17.40 -15.07
C GLY A 227 -0.84 17.76 -15.97
N GLU A 228 -0.89 18.88 -16.68
CA GLU A 228 0.22 19.27 -17.56
C GLU A 228 1.45 19.70 -16.75
N LEU A 229 1.26 20.43 -15.64
CA LEU A 229 2.35 20.79 -14.74
C LEU A 229 3.01 19.55 -14.12
N ASN A 230 2.20 18.58 -13.67
CA ASN A 230 2.69 17.29 -13.17
C ASN A 230 3.55 16.56 -14.21
N LYS A 231 3.08 16.49 -15.46
CA LYS A 231 3.83 15.88 -16.57
C LYS A 231 5.17 16.57 -16.81
N MET A 232 5.22 17.91 -16.81
CA MET A 232 6.47 18.64 -17.00
C MET A 232 7.42 18.45 -15.83
N LEU A 233 6.95 18.57 -14.59
CA LEU A 233 7.75 18.36 -13.37
C LEU A 233 8.42 16.98 -13.35
N ALA A 234 7.68 15.93 -13.72
CA ALA A 234 8.18 14.56 -13.68
C ALA A 234 9.27 14.24 -14.72
N HIS A 235 9.22 14.89 -15.89
CA HIS A 235 9.98 14.43 -17.08
C HIS A 235 10.92 15.49 -17.66
N ARG A 236 10.51 16.77 -17.69
CA ARG A 236 11.27 17.88 -18.28
C ARG A 236 10.97 19.19 -17.53
N PRO A 237 11.38 19.32 -16.26
CA PRO A 237 11.01 20.46 -15.42
C PRO A 237 11.52 21.81 -15.94
N TRP A 238 12.59 21.83 -16.74
CA TRP A 238 13.12 23.05 -17.38
C TRP A 238 12.20 23.66 -18.44
N LEU A 239 11.15 22.95 -18.88
CA LEU A 239 10.14 23.49 -19.82
C LEU A 239 9.05 24.32 -19.14
N ILE A 240 9.03 24.36 -17.80
CA ILE A 240 8.03 25.12 -17.06
C ILE A 240 8.31 26.60 -17.24
N THR A 241 7.30 27.32 -17.70
CA THR A 241 7.32 28.77 -17.93
C THR A 241 6.27 29.47 -17.05
N LYS A 242 6.34 30.80 -16.95
CA LYS A 242 5.37 31.59 -16.18
C LYS A 242 3.93 31.40 -16.69
N GLU A 243 3.73 31.17 -17.98
CA GLU A 243 2.40 30.99 -18.58
C GLU A 243 1.69 29.76 -18.01
N HIS A 244 2.43 28.69 -17.72
CA HIS A 244 1.88 27.49 -17.09
C HIS A 244 1.39 27.77 -15.66
N ILE A 245 2.10 28.63 -14.92
CA ILE A 245 1.72 29.04 -13.58
C ILE A 245 0.53 30.00 -13.63
N GLU A 246 0.56 31.00 -14.52
CA GLU A 246 -0.52 31.95 -14.74
C GLU A 246 -1.83 31.22 -15.09
N GLN A 247 -1.79 30.21 -15.96
CA GLN A 247 -2.96 29.41 -16.32
C GLN A 247 -3.65 28.75 -15.12
N LEU A 248 -2.90 28.31 -14.11
CA LEU A 248 -3.45 27.68 -12.90
C LEU A 248 -4.00 28.72 -11.91
N LEU A 249 -3.45 29.94 -11.92
CA LEU A 249 -3.82 31.03 -11.01
C LEU A 249 -4.92 31.96 -11.57
N LYS A 250 -5.38 31.76 -12.82
CA LYS A 250 -6.45 32.57 -13.42
C LYS A 250 -7.71 32.52 -12.57
N THR A 251 -8.35 33.67 -12.34
CA THR A 251 -9.62 33.79 -11.60
C THR A 251 -10.80 33.23 -12.39
N GLU A 252 -10.88 31.91 -12.46
CA GLU A 252 -11.99 31.14 -13.03
C GLU A 252 -12.60 30.22 -11.94
N GLU A 253 -13.68 29.52 -12.28
CA GLU A 253 -14.45 28.67 -11.34
C GLU A 253 -13.60 27.59 -10.64
N TYR A 254 -12.52 27.13 -11.29
CA TYR A 254 -11.64 26.06 -10.79
C TYR A 254 -10.19 26.51 -10.55
N SER A 255 -10.03 27.78 -10.17
CA SER A 255 -8.74 28.42 -9.94
C SER A 255 -7.97 27.85 -8.76
N TRP A 256 -6.64 27.84 -8.86
CA TRP A 256 -5.73 27.57 -7.74
C TRP A 256 -5.34 28.88 -7.08
N SER A 257 -5.34 28.91 -5.74
CA SER A 257 -4.59 29.92 -5.00
C SER A 257 -3.09 29.61 -5.04
N LEU A 258 -2.25 30.61 -4.81
CA LEU A 258 -0.80 30.41 -4.75
C LEU A 258 -0.41 29.41 -3.65
N ALA A 259 -1.06 29.47 -2.48
CA ALA A 259 -0.79 28.56 -1.36
C ALA A 259 -1.12 27.10 -1.72
N GLU A 260 -2.29 26.86 -2.33
CA GLU A 260 -2.67 25.52 -2.80
C GLU A 260 -1.71 25.01 -3.88
N LEU A 261 -1.34 25.86 -4.83
CA LEU A 261 -0.46 25.48 -5.94
C LEU A 261 0.94 25.10 -5.44
N ILE A 262 1.52 25.88 -4.52
CA ILE A 262 2.83 25.55 -3.93
C ILE A 262 2.75 24.22 -3.18
N HIS A 263 1.70 23.98 -2.38
CA HIS A 263 1.53 22.70 -1.68
C HIS A 263 1.40 21.54 -2.66
N ALA A 264 0.63 21.71 -3.75
CA ALA A 264 0.51 20.71 -4.80
C ALA A 264 1.85 20.41 -5.50
N VAL A 265 2.64 21.43 -5.84
CA VAL A 265 3.96 21.25 -6.46
C VAL A 265 4.91 20.50 -5.54
N VAL A 266 4.92 20.81 -4.24
CA VAL A 266 5.74 20.06 -3.27
C VAL A 266 5.29 18.60 -3.18
N LEU A 267 3.98 18.32 -3.15
CA LEU A 267 3.47 16.94 -3.19
C LEU A 267 3.89 16.21 -4.47
N LEU A 268 3.74 16.84 -5.64
CA LEU A 268 4.11 16.24 -6.93
C LEU A 268 5.59 15.85 -6.95
N THR A 269 6.47 16.81 -6.66
CA THR A 269 7.92 16.60 -6.66
C THR A 269 8.37 15.61 -5.58
N HIS A 270 7.76 15.64 -4.39
CA HIS A 270 8.01 14.67 -3.34
C HIS A 270 7.74 13.25 -3.86
N TYR A 271 6.59 12.99 -4.47
CA TYR A 271 6.26 11.65 -4.95
C TYR A 271 6.94 11.24 -6.26
N HIS A 272 7.40 12.17 -7.09
CA HIS A 272 8.32 11.87 -8.20
C HIS A 272 9.67 11.35 -7.69
N SER A 273 10.26 12.05 -6.70
CA SER A 273 11.51 11.62 -6.07
C SER A 273 11.34 10.30 -5.29
N LEU A 274 10.23 10.13 -4.58
CA LEU A 274 9.95 8.91 -3.84
C LEU A 274 9.70 7.71 -4.77
N ALA A 275 9.15 7.93 -5.97
CA ALA A 275 9.07 6.87 -6.97
C ALA A 275 10.47 6.40 -7.40
N SER A 276 11.41 7.33 -7.59
CA SER A 276 12.81 7.00 -7.88
C SER A 276 13.45 6.20 -6.74
N PHE A 277 13.21 6.59 -5.48
CA PHE A 277 13.65 5.83 -4.30
C PHE A 277 13.04 4.43 -4.26
N THR A 278 11.73 4.31 -4.52
CA THR A 278 11.00 3.04 -4.50
C THR A 278 11.62 2.04 -5.48
N PHE A 279 11.92 2.49 -6.70
CA PHE A 279 12.59 1.66 -7.70
C PHE A 279 14.06 1.41 -7.36
N GLY A 280 14.81 2.44 -6.97
CA GLY A 280 16.23 2.35 -6.67
C GLY A 280 16.55 1.44 -5.48
N CYS A 281 15.65 1.39 -4.50
CA CYS A 281 15.78 0.51 -3.33
C CYS A 281 14.99 -0.80 -3.48
N GLY A 282 14.33 -1.04 -4.62
CA GLY A 282 13.59 -2.27 -4.87
C GLY A 282 12.51 -2.55 -3.83
N ILE A 283 11.77 -1.51 -3.41
CA ILE A 283 10.77 -1.61 -2.35
C ILE A 283 9.69 -2.64 -2.70
N ASN A 284 9.41 -3.55 -1.78
CA ASN A 284 8.36 -4.55 -1.96
C ASN A 284 6.97 -3.97 -1.66
N PRO A 285 5.89 -4.58 -2.17
CA PRO A 285 4.53 -4.26 -1.72
C PRO A 285 4.38 -4.45 -0.21
N GLU A 286 3.51 -3.63 0.40
CA GLU A 286 3.16 -3.78 1.80
C GLU A 286 2.47 -5.12 2.07
N ILE A 287 2.82 -5.79 3.16
CA ILE A 287 2.20 -7.09 3.55
C ILE A 287 0.68 -6.98 3.56
N HIS A 288 0.16 -5.85 4.03
CA HIS A 288 -1.27 -5.62 4.20
C HIS A 288 -1.98 -5.09 2.96
N CYS A 289 -1.26 -4.90 1.86
CA CYS A 289 -1.81 -4.52 0.57
C CYS A 289 -1.84 -5.72 -0.40
N ASP A 290 -2.62 -5.57 -1.47
CA ASP A 290 -2.69 -6.56 -2.54
C ASP A 290 -1.32 -6.79 -3.17
N GLY A 291 -0.98 -8.07 -3.40
CA GLY A 291 0.34 -8.47 -3.90
C GLY A 291 1.45 -8.54 -2.82
N GLY A 292 1.17 -8.17 -1.58
CA GLY A 292 2.10 -8.33 -0.46
C GLY A 292 1.94 -9.63 0.34
N HIS A 293 0.82 -10.32 0.17
CA HIS A 293 0.48 -11.56 0.88
C HIS A 293 -0.26 -12.57 0.00
N THR A 294 -0.29 -13.83 0.43
CA THR A 294 -1.10 -14.88 -0.17
C THR A 294 -1.68 -15.81 0.90
N PHE A 295 -2.86 -16.34 0.65
CA PHE A 295 -3.48 -17.41 1.45
C PHE A 295 -3.23 -18.81 0.85
N SER A 296 -2.46 -18.87 -0.24
CA SER A 296 -2.10 -20.12 -0.90
C SER A 296 -1.00 -20.84 -0.15
N PRO A 297 -1.01 -22.19 -0.12
CA PRO A 297 0.09 -22.95 0.45
C PRO A 297 1.39 -22.67 -0.31
N PRO A 298 2.56 -22.91 0.30
CA PRO A 298 3.81 -22.96 -0.44
C PRO A 298 3.69 -23.93 -1.60
N SER A 299 3.84 -23.43 -2.83
CA SER A 299 4.18 -24.31 -3.94
C SER A 299 5.55 -24.91 -3.65
N ALA A 300 5.76 -26.19 -3.98
CA ALA A 300 7.07 -26.86 -3.86
C ALA A 300 8.18 -26.20 -4.72
N SER A 301 7.78 -25.25 -5.56
CA SER A 301 8.64 -24.35 -6.31
C SER A 301 8.42 -22.94 -5.76
N ASP A 302 9.34 -22.44 -4.93
CA ASP A 302 9.50 -21.02 -4.62
C ASP A 302 10.04 -20.22 -5.83
N TYR A 303 10.01 -20.82 -7.04
CA TYR A 303 10.42 -20.19 -8.29
C TYR A 303 9.31 -19.26 -8.79
N CYS A 304 9.52 -17.95 -8.65
CA CYS A 304 8.72 -16.96 -9.36
C CYS A 304 9.22 -16.91 -10.81
N ILE A 305 8.32 -16.84 -11.79
CA ILE A 305 8.67 -16.59 -13.21
C ILE A 305 9.41 -15.25 -13.40
N CYS A 306 9.42 -14.39 -12.38
CA CYS A 306 10.24 -13.19 -12.31
C CYS A 306 11.75 -13.45 -12.08
N ASP A 307 12.15 -14.65 -11.67
CA ASP A 307 13.56 -15.04 -11.51
C ASP A 307 14.24 -15.40 -12.84
N ILE A 308 13.46 -15.69 -13.89
CA ILE A 308 13.99 -16.12 -15.20
C ILE A 308 14.74 -14.98 -15.91
N THR A 309 14.44 -13.71 -15.62
CA THR A 309 15.12 -12.57 -16.24
C THR A 309 16.38 -12.12 -15.51
N ASN A 310 16.75 -12.71 -14.37
CA ASN A 310 17.76 -12.11 -13.49
C ASN A 310 18.80 -13.10 -12.92
N GLY A 311 19.27 -14.05 -13.74
CA GLY A 311 20.65 -14.57 -13.74
C GLY A 311 21.30 -15.05 -12.43
N ASN A 312 20.56 -15.29 -11.34
CA ASN A 312 21.14 -15.66 -10.06
C ASN A 312 20.91 -17.15 -9.78
N HIS A 313 21.76 -18.00 -10.36
CA HIS A 313 21.76 -19.44 -10.08
C HIS A 313 22.40 -19.73 -8.71
N GLY A 314 21.56 -20.03 -7.72
CA GLY A 314 21.90 -20.93 -6.62
C GLY A 314 21.56 -22.36 -7.04
N VAL A 315 22.58 -23.20 -7.22
CA VAL A 315 22.49 -24.56 -7.74
C VAL A 315 21.83 -25.50 -6.73
N TYR A 316 20.67 -26.06 -7.05
CA TYR A 316 20.27 -27.42 -6.64
C TYR A 316 19.38 -28.04 -7.71
N GLU A 317 19.87 -29.10 -8.36
CA GLU A 317 19.17 -29.92 -9.35
C GLU A 317 18.09 -30.80 -8.71
N MET A 318 16.89 -30.88 -9.33
CA MET A 318 16.34 -32.16 -9.81
C MET A 318 15.11 -31.98 -10.73
N GLN A 319 15.32 -32.42 -11.97
CA GLN A 319 14.43 -33.08 -12.94
C GLN A 319 12.88 -33.02 -12.78
N GLY A 320 12.26 -32.38 -13.79
CA GLY A 320 11.22 -32.99 -14.63
C GLY A 320 9.76 -32.93 -14.14
N LEU A 321 8.95 -32.07 -14.75
CA LEU A 321 7.75 -32.47 -15.53
C LEU A 321 7.12 -31.23 -16.18
N ALA A 322 6.84 -31.35 -17.48
CA ALA A 322 6.01 -30.41 -18.23
C ALA A 322 4.52 -30.72 -17.99
N ALA A 323 3.72 -29.73 -17.63
CA ALA A 323 2.29 -29.72 -17.93
C ALA A 323 1.66 -28.32 -17.75
N ASN A 324 0.96 -27.91 -18.80
CA ASN A 324 0.08 -26.75 -18.94
C ASN A 324 -0.72 -26.38 -17.69
N ILE A 325 -0.64 -25.12 -17.25
CA ILE A 325 -1.65 -24.49 -16.40
C ILE A 325 -1.94 -23.08 -16.94
N VAL A 326 -3.15 -22.92 -17.48
CA VAL A 326 -3.77 -21.62 -17.76
C VAL A 326 -4.29 -21.10 -16.42
N VAL A 327 -3.76 -19.98 -15.93
CA VAL A 327 -4.28 -19.30 -14.74
C VAL A 327 -4.94 -17.99 -15.16
N SER A 328 -6.25 -17.92 -14.93
CA SER A 328 -7.05 -16.69 -15.03
C SER A 328 -6.54 -15.64 -14.05
N ILE A 329 -6.16 -14.47 -14.58
CA ILE A 329 -5.86 -13.25 -13.82
C ILE A 329 -7.18 -12.51 -13.62
N SER A 330 -7.62 -12.37 -12.37
CA SER A 330 -8.78 -11.54 -12.01
C SER A 330 -8.36 -10.46 -11.02
N TYR A 331 -8.59 -9.21 -11.44
CA TYR A 331 -8.43 -7.94 -10.71
C TYR A 331 -7.00 -7.44 -10.44
N LEU A 332 -6.28 -7.16 -11.52
CA LEU A 332 -5.45 -5.95 -11.55
C LEU A 332 -6.41 -4.76 -11.72
N VAL A 333 -6.43 -3.83 -10.77
CA VAL A 333 -6.88 -2.47 -11.09
C VAL A 333 -5.85 -1.92 -12.06
N GLN A 334 -6.06 -2.19 -13.34
CA GLN A 334 -5.34 -1.57 -14.42
C GLN A 334 -5.82 -0.11 -14.40
N VAL A 335 -5.16 0.72 -13.60
CA VAL A 335 -5.23 2.18 -13.72
C VAL A 335 -4.68 2.48 -15.11
N LYS A 336 -5.57 2.39 -16.11
CA LYS A 336 -5.30 2.72 -17.50
C LYS A 336 -5.29 4.24 -17.62
N PHE A 337 -4.46 4.92 -16.81
CA PHE A 337 -4.43 6.38 -16.72
C PHE A 337 -3.03 6.93 -16.52
N MET A 338 -2.45 7.36 -17.65
CA MET A 338 -1.70 8.61 -17.89
C MET A 338 -0.86 8.57 -19.18
N SER A 339 -1.16 7.67 -20.13
CA SER A 339 -0.77 7.80 -21.53
C SER A 339 -1.93 8.37 -22.35
N VAL A 340 -2.16 9.68 -22.23
CA VAL A 340 -2.79 10.40 -23.34
C VAL A 340 -1.73 10.53 -24.44
N SER A 341 -2.02 9.86 -25.56
CA SER A 341 -1.37 9.99 -26.88
C SER A 341 -0.02 9.32 -27.11
N LEU A 342 0.01 7.99 -27.16
CA LEU A 342 0.74 7.30 -28.22
C LEU A 342 -0.26 6.43 -28.97
N SER A 343 -1.02 7.06 -29.86
CA SER A 343 -1.83 6.35 -30.83
C SER A 343 -0.90 5.54 -31.73
N SER A 344 -1.23 4.27 -31.87
CA SER A 344 -0.79 3.40 -32.95
C SER A 344 -0.87 4.10 -34.30
N SER A 345 0.28 4.44 -34.87
CA SER A 345 0.48 4.36 -36.31
C SER A 345 1.82 3.68 -36.53
N THR A 346 1.75 2.50 -37.12
CA THR A 346 2.83 1.91 -37.89
C THR A 346 3.40 2.97 -38.82
N ASP A 347 4.59 3.47 -38.53
CA ASP A 347 5.62 3.62 -39.55
C ASP A 347 6.95 3.94 -38.88
N SER A 348 7.89 3.02 -39.11
CA SER A 348 9.31 3.24 -39.03
C SER A 348 9.71 4.50 -39.78
N THR A 349 10.82 5.10 -39.35
CA THR A 349 11.52 6.28 -39.93
C THR A 349 11.01 7.63 -39.41
N VAL A 350 11.73 8.20 -38.45
CA VAL A 350 12.56 9.41 -38.59
C VAL A 350 13.02 9.80 -37.18
N TYR A 351 14.22 9.36 -36.83
CA TYR A 351 15.04 10.00 -35.81
C TYR A 351 15.53 11.33 -36.40
N SER A 352 14.95 12.45 -35.99
CA SER A 352 15.70 13.69 -35.81
C SER A 352 14.82 14.74 -35.12
N GLN A 353 15.34 15.26 -34.02
CA GLN A 353 14.80 16.29 -33.14
C GLN A 353 13.78 15.78 -32.12
N LEU A 354 14.27 15.50 -30.90
CA LEU A 354 13.75 16.04 -29.63
C LEU A 354 14.66 15.64 -28.46
#